data_AF-A0A401ZRA6-F1
#
_entry.id   AF-A0A401ZRA6-F1
#
_cell.length_a   1.000
_cell.length_b   1.000
_cell.length_c   1.000
_cell.angle_alpha   90.00
_cell.angle_beta   90.00
_cell.angle_gamma   90.00
#
_symmetry.space_group_name_H-M   'P 1'
#
loop_
_entity.id
_entity.type
_entity.pdbx_description
1 polymer ?
#
loop_
_entity_poly.entity_id
_entity_poly.type
_entity_poly.pdbx_seq_one_letter_code
_entity_poly.pdbx_strand_id
1 'polypeptide(L)'
;MIQVTPAPGAVPIMAIAAHPDDIESWCAGTLAQAIDQGATVRLLLVTSGEHGSSDPQRQAYEVAAQREEEAQKAAMLLGITEVVFLRYPDGDVENTRALRADLVAWTRRWQPAIVFTHDPEHPYPAYLCHRDHRVVGRAALDAVYPLARDHLAFAEQVQAGLSPHAVGEVWLFASHAADAYVDISAGFDRKLEARLAHESQTADPLALREGWRKRAASIGSNANLAVAEAFMRLYLD
;
A
#
# COMPACT_ATOMS: atom_id res chain seq x y z
N MET A 1 15.86 -16.60 -3.52
CA MET A 1 15.32 -17.88 -4.08
C MET A 1 13.82 -17.67 -4.19
N ILE A 2 13.16 -18.06 -5.27
CA ILE A 2 11.71 -17.84 -5.43
C ILE A 2 10.96 -18.69 -4.38
N GLN A 3 10.07 -18.05 -3.62
CA GLN A 3 9.28 -18.65 -2.55
C GLN A 3 7.80 -18.42 -2.79
N VAL A 4 7.03 -19.49 -3.00
CA VAL A 4 5.56 -19.40 -2.92
C VAL A 4 5.19 -19.27 -1.45
N THR A 5 4.55 -18.16 -1.11
CA THR A 5 4.22 -17.77 0.26
C THR A 5 2.70 -17.64 0.38
N PRO A 6 2.07 -18.14 1.46
CA PRO A 6 0.64 -17.88 1.68
C PRO A 6 0.39 -16.39 1.93
N ALA A 7 -0.82 -15.91 1.65
CA ALA A 7 -1.25 -14.61 2.17
C ALA A 7 -1.14 -14.58 3.71
N PRO A 8 -0.97 -13.39 4.32
CA PRO A 8 -0.97 -13.26 5.77
C PRO A 8 -2.21 -13.86 6.43
N GLY A 9 -2.02 -14.50 7.59
CA GLY A 9 -3.11 -15.06 8.40
C GLY A 9 -3.87 -13.99 9.21
N ALA A 10 -4.63 -14.42 10.22
CA ALA A 10 -5.47 -13.56 11.07
C ALA A 10 -4.68 -12.61 11.98
N VAL A 11 -4.12 -11.53 11.42
CA VAL A 11 -3.35 -10.50 12.12
C VAL A 11 -3.76 -9.08 11.70
N PRO A 12 -3.46 -8.05 12.51
CA PRO A 12 -3.63 -6.66 12.09
C PRO A 12 -2.58 -6.26 11.04
N ILE A 13 -3.04 -5.72 9.91
CA ILE A 13 -2.23 -5.31 8.77
C ILE A 13 -2.46 -3.82 8.52
N MET A 14 -1.37 -3.10 8.27
CA MET A 14 -1.40 -1.71 7.82
C MET A 14 -0.79 -1.63 6.42
N ALA A 15 -1.57 -1.19 5.44
CA ALA A 15 -1.06 -0.85 4.12
C ALA A 15 -0.78 0.66 4.08
N ILE A 16 0.45 1.03 3.69
CA ILE A 16 0.87 2.41 3.50
C ILE A 16 1.17 2.58 2.01
N ALA A 17 0.51 3.54 1.38
CA ALA A 17 0.74 3.85 -0.02
C ALA A 17 0.77 5.36 -0.26
N ALA A 18 1.35 5.78 -1.39
CA ALA A 18 1.51 7.19 -1.69
C ALA A 18 0.18 7.77 -2.16
N HIS A 19 -0.43 7.16 -3.18
CA HIS A 19 -1.63 7.68 -3.84
C HIS A 19 -2.79 6.68 -3.77
N PRO A 20 -4.04 7.16 -3.88
CA PRO A 20 -5.19 6.29 -4.18
C PRO A 20 -4.94 5.45 -5.43
N ASP A 21 -5.23 4.14 -5.39
CA ASP A 21 -5.03 3.12 -6.45
C ASP A 21 -3.70 2.32 -6.43
N ASP A 22 -2.74 2.73 -5.61
CA ASP A 22 -1.44 2.05 -5.48
C ASP A 22 -1.60 0.61 -4.95
N ILE A 23 -2.42 0.38 -3.91
CA ILE A 23 -2.53 -0.95 -3.30
C ILE A 23 -3.21 -1.94 -4.24
N GLU A 24 -4.18 -1.49 -5.02
CA GLU A 24 -4.86 -2.27 -6.05
C GLU A 24 -3.84 -2.72 -7.09
N SER A 25 -2.91 -1.84 -7.46
CA SER A 25 -1.86 -2.13 -8.43
C SER A 25 -0.95 -3.26 -7.98
N TRP A 26 -0.70 -3.40 -6.67
CA TRP A 26 0.45 -4.18 -6.20
C TRP A 26 0.14 -5.28 -5.18
N CYS A 27 -0.84 -5.12 -4.30
CA CYS A 27 -1.03 -6.01 -3.15
C CYS A 27 -2.49 -6.34 -2.80
N ALA A 28 -3.49 -5.75 -3.47
CA ALA A 28 -4.88 -5.93 -3.10
C ALA A 28 -5.40 -7.37 -3.22
N GLY A 29 -4.84 -8.20 -4.12
CA GLY A 29 -5.24 -9.60 -4.21
C GLY A 29 -4.84 -10.38 -2.97
N THR A 30 -3.63 -10.12 -2.48
CA THR A 30 -3.08 -10.67 -1.23
C THR A 30 -3.84 -10.15 -0.02
N LEU A 31 -4.11 -8.84 0.06
CA LEU A 31 -4.86 -8.24 1.16
C LEU A 31 -6.30 -8.78 1.24
N ALA A 32 -6.96 -8.93 0.10
CA ALA A 32 -8.31 -9.49 0.03
C ALA A 32 -8.35 -10.93 0.56
N GLN A 33 -7.35 -11.76 0.23
CA GLN A 33 -7.25 -13.10 0.79
C GLN A 33 -6.89 -13.11 2.29
N ALA A 34 -6.04 -12.19 2.74
CA ALA A 34 -5.72 -12.07 4.16
C ALA A 34 -6.99 -11.75 4.97
N ILE A 35 -7.85 -10.87 4.45
CA ILE A 35 -9.15 -10.54 5.06
C ILE A 35 -10.05 -11.78 5.13
N ASP A 36 -10.11 -12.59 4.06
CA ASP A 36 -10.87 -13.85 4.08
C ASP A 36 -10.34 -14.85 5.13
N GLN A 37 -9.05 -14.75 5.46
CA GLN A 37 -8.39 -15.54 6.50
C GLN A 37 -8.51 -14.93 7.90
N GLY A 38 -9.26 -13.84 8.06
CA GLY A 38 -9.52 -13.19 9.34
C GLY A 38 -8.55 -12.07 9.72
N ALA A 39 -7.72 -11.58 8.78
CA ALA A 39 -6.91 -10.40 9.01
C ALA A 39 -7.77 -9.13 9.08
N THR A 40 -7.33 -8.15 9.87
CA THR A 40 -7.89 -6.79 9.82
C THR A 40 -6.93 -5.91 9.03
N VAL A 41 -7.39 -5.34 7.92
CA VAL A 41 -6.57 -4.45 7.09
C VAL A 41 -7.04 -3.01 7.25
N ARG A 42 -6.10 -2.10 7.50
CA ARG A 42 -6.30 -0.65 7.47
C ARG A 42 -5.36 0.00 6.46
N LEU A 43 -5.84 1.02 5.76
CA LEU A 43 -5.12 1.70 4.69
C LEU A 43 -4.78 3.14 5.10
N LEU A 44 -3.51 3.49 5.00
CA LEU A 44 -3.01 4.84 5.14
C LEU A 44 -2.47 5.35 3.79
N LEU A 45 -3.11 6.37 3.25
CA LEU A 45 -2.72 7.04 2.02
C LEU A 45 -2.01 8.35 2.38
N VAL A 46 -0.80 8.54 1.85
CA VAL A 46 0.01 9.72 2.18
C VAL A 46 -0.53 10.96 1.48
N THR A 47 -1.01 10.86 0.25
CA THR A 47 -1.59 11.95 -0.52
C THR A 47 -3.05 11.69 -0.86
N SER A 48 -3.74 12.70 -1.40
CA SER A 48 -5.11 12.57 -1.93
C SER A 48 -5.11 12.36 -3.46
N GLY A 49 -3.94 12.34 -4.10
CA GLY A 49 -3.81 12.13 -5.54
C GLY A 49 -4.26 13.31 -6.39
N GLU A 50 -4.22 14.53 -5.87
CA GLU A 50 -4.78 15.73 -6.48
C GLU A 50 -4.17 16.11 -7.85
N HIS A 51 -3.00 15.57 -8.22
CA HIS A 51 -2.40 15.75 -9.54
C HIS A 51 -2.81 14.67 -10.56
N GLY A 52 -3.64 13.71 -10.17
CA GLY A 52 -4.11 12.60 -11.02
C GLY A 52 -5.16 12.98 -12.07
N SER A 53 -5.01 14.10 -12.78
CA SER A 53 -5.91 14.54 -13.84
C SER A 53 -5.12 15.14 -15.00
N SER A 54 -5.44 14.72 -16.23
CA SER A 54 -4.92 15.34 -17.46
C SER A 54 -5.79 16.49 -17.98
N ASP A 55 -6.97 16.70 -17.40
CA ASP A 55 -7.87 17.78 -17.78
C ASP A 55 -7.41 19.11 -17.16
N PRO A 56 -7.03 20.12 -17.98
CA PRO A 56 -6.51 21.39 -17.52
C PRO A 56 -7.56 22.29 -16.85
N GLN A 57 -8.85 21.96 -16.92
CA GLN A 57 -9.92 22.75 -16.29
C GLN A 57 -10.21 22.31 -14.85
N ARG A 58 -9.76 21.12 -14.46
CA ARG A 58 -10.02 20.56 -13.14
C ARG A 58 -9.13 21.19 -12.08
N GLN A 59 -9.70 21.47 -10.92
CA GLN A 59 -8.97 22.00 -9.78
C GLN A 59 -8.47 20.85 -8.89
N ALA A 60 -7.27 21.02 -8.32
CA ALA A 60 -6.63 19.99 -7.49
C ALA A 60 -7.54 19.46 -6.37
N TYR A 61 -8.28 20.33 -5.68
CA TYR A 61 -9.19 19.91 -4.61
C TYR A 61 -10.39 19.07 -5.11
N GLU A 62 -10.85 19.28 -6.35
CA GLU A 62 -11.93 18.50 -6.96
C GLU A 62 -11.42 17.09 -7.33
N VAL A 63 -10.19 17.01 -7.85
CA VAL A 63 -9.52 15.75 -8.14
C VAL A 63 -9.26 14.98 -6.85
N ALA A 64 -8.78 15.64 -5.80
CA ALA A 64 -8.57 15.06 -4.47
C ALA A 64 -9.87 14.46 -3.93
N ALA A 65 -10.94 15.25 -3.86
CA ALA A 65 -12.23 14.79 -3.32
C ALA A 65 -12.75 13.56 -4.06
N GLN A 66 -12.72 13.58 -5.40
CA GLN A 66 -13.13 12.43 -6.20
C GLN A 66 -12.26 11.19 -5.92
N ARG A 67 -10.93 11.35 -5.91
CA ARG A 67 -10.03 10.21 -5.69
C ARG A 67 -10.12 9.65 -4.27
N GLU A 68 -10.41 10.47 -3.25
CA GLU A 68 -10.70 9.99 -1.90
C GLU A 68 -11.97 9.12 -1.87
N GLU A 69 -13.04 9.54 -2.55
CA GLU A 69 -14.29 8.77 -2.67
C GLU A 69 -14.08 7.44 -3.41
N GLU A 70 -13.33 7.47 -4.51
CA GLU A 70 -12.97 6.28 -5.29
C GLU A 70 -12.14 5.28 -4.45
N ALA A 71 -11.16 5.76 -3.69
CA ALA A 71 -10.35 4.90 -2.82
C ALA A 71 -11.17 4.28 -1.68
N GLN A 72 -12.11 5.02 -1.10
CA GLN A 72 -13.02 4.49 -0.09
C GLN A 72 -13.93 3.40 -0.68
N LYS A 73 -14.46 3.61 -1.89
CA LYS A 73 -15.26 2.61 -2.62
C LYS A 73 -14.43 1.35 -2.90
N ALA A 74 -13.20 1.51 -3.38
CA ALA A 74 -12.29 0.40 -3.63
C ALA A 74 -11.95 -0.38 -2.35
N ALA A 75 -11.65 0.33 -1.26
CA ALA A 75 -11.38 -0.25 0.05
C ALA A 75 -12.57 -1.08 0.57
N MET A 76 -13.81 -0.59 0.43
CA MET A 76 -15.02 -1.34 0.80
C MET A 76 -15.16 -2.64 0.00
N LEU A 77 -14.86 -2.63 -1.31
CA LEU A 77 -14.90 -3.84 -2.14
C LEU A 77 -13.87 -4.89 -1.73
N LEU A 78 -12.72 -4.45 -1.20
CA LEU A 78 -11.68 -5.33 -0.66
C LEU A 78 -11.99 -5.86 0.74
N GLY A 79 -12.89 -5.21 1.47
CA GLY A 79 -13.17 -5.49 2.90
C GLY A 79 -12.24 -4.76 3.87
N ILE A 80 -11.55 -3.70 3.42
CA ILE A 80 -10.70 -2.85 4.26
C ILE A 80 -11.59 -2.00 5.16
N THR A 81 -11.33 -2.04 6.46
CA THR A 81 -12.24 -1.49 7.48
C THR A 81 -12.05 0.00 7.75
N GLU A 82 -10.89 0.55 7.41
CA GLU A 82 -10.53 1.95 7.71
C GLU A 82 -9.55 2.47 6.67
N VAL A 83 -9.84 3.65 6.12
CA VAL A 83 -8.98 4.38 5.19
C VAL A 83 -8.71 5.76 5.76
N VAL A 84 -7.44 6.15 5.82
CA VAL A 84 -7.00 7.47 6.29
C VAL A 84 -6.16 8.13 5.21
N PHE A 85 -6.43 9.41 4.95
CA PHE A 85 -5.64 10.26 4.07
C PHE A 85 -4.85 11.26 4.91
N LEU A 86 -3.52 11.25 4.79
CA LEU A 86 -2.66 12.24 5.44
C LEU A 86 -2.65 13.58 4.67
N ARG A 87 -3.02 13.55 3.39
CA ARG A 87 -3.15 14.72 2.50
C ARG A 87 -1.85 15.55 2.39
N TYR A 88 -0.71 14.87 2.38
CA TYR A 88 0.53 15.49 1.91
C TYR A 88 0.42 15.78 0.41
N PRO A 89 1.09 16.83 -0.09
CA PRO A 89 0.97 17.23 -1.50
C PRO A 89 1.45 16.14 -2.47
N ASP A 90 0.58 15.76 -3.42
CA ASP A 90 0.87 14.80 -4.49
C ASP A 90 2.03 15.28 -5.38
N GLY A 91 3.01 14.43 -5.64
CA GLY A 91 4.21 14.74 -6.43
C GLY A 91 5.32 15.47 -5.67
N ASP A 92 5.01 16.02 -4.48
CA ASP A 92 5.91 16.84 -3.66
C ASP A 92 6.13 16.23 -2.26
N VAL A 93 5.88 14.93 -2.09
CA VAL A 93 6.12 14.25 -0.81
C VAL A 93 7.62 14.21 -0.52
N GLU A 94 7.98 14.65 0.69
CA GLU A 94 9.36 14.62 1.21
C GLU A 94 9.43 13.86 2.54
N ASN A 95 10.53 13.14 2.77
CA ASN A 95 10.77 12.40 4.02
C ASN A 95 11.16 13.35 5.16
N THR A 96 10.19 14.15 5.59
CA THR A 96 10.33 15.14 6.66
C THR A 96 10.18 14.50 8.04
N ARG A 97 10.56 15.21 9.10
CA ARG A 97 10.24 14.79 10.48
C ARG A 97 8.72 14.71 10.68
N ALA A 98 7.95 15.60 10.06
CA ALA A 98 6.49 15.64 10.19
C ALA A 98 5.83 14.38 9.61
N LEU A 99 6.18 13.99 8.37
CA LEU A 99 5.68 12.76 7.75
C LEU A 99 6.01 11.53 8.61
N ARG A 100 7.26 11.42 9.07
CA ARG A 100 7.66 10.33 9.97
C ARG A 100 6.87 10.35 11.28
N ALA A 101 6.58 11.53 11.85
CA ALA A 101 5.77 11.64 13.06
C ALA A 101 4.35 11.09 12.84
N ASP A 102 3.71 11.43 11.72
CA ASP A 102 2.37 10.95 11.39
C ASP A 102 2.34 9.44 11.18
N LEU A 103 3.30 8.91 10.40
CA LEU A 103 3.42 7.47 10.16
C LEU A 103 3.68 6.69 11.47
N VAL A 104 4.52 7.23 12.35
CA VAL A 104 4.75 6.63 13.69
C VAL A 104 3.48 6.66 14.53
N ALA A 105 2.74 7.79 14.53
CA ALA A 105 1.51 7.92 15.30
C ALA A 105 0.46 6.90 14.86
N TRP A 106 0.27 6.72 13.54
CA TRP A 106 -0.65 5.71 13.00
C TRP A 106 -0.18 4.29 13.24
N THR A 107 1.12 4.02 13.12
CA THR A 107 1.68 2.70 13.46
C THR A 107 1.42 2.35 14.93
N ARG A 108 1.64 3.29 15.86
CA ARG A 108 1.36 3.11 17.30
C ARG A 108 -0.12 2.99 17.61
N ARG A 109 -0.99 3.69 16.87
CA ARG A 109 -2.45 3.63 17.04
C ARG A 109 -3.04 2.32 16.55
N TRP A 110 -2.58 1.84 15.40
CA TRP A 110 -3.14 0.64 14.77
C TRP A 110 -2.43 -0.65 15.17
N GLN A 111 -1.22 -0.57 15.74
CA GLN A 111 -0.41 -1.69 16.21
C GLN A 111 -0.35 -2.87 15.21
N PRO A 112 0.05 -2.62 13.94
CA PRO A 112 0.06 -3.66 12.92
C PRO A 112 1.13 -4.71 13.21
N ALA A 113 0.80 -5.99 13.01
CA ALA A 113 1.80 -7.05 13.01
C ALA A 113 2.64 -7.00 11.72
N ILE A 114 1.99 -6.65 10.60
CA ILE A 114 2.60 -6.59 9.26
C ILE A 114 2.28 -5.25 8.61
N VAL A 115 3.28 -4.63 7.99
CA VAL A 115 3.12 -3.41 7.17
C VAL A 115 3.37 -3.74 5.70
N PHE A 116 2.49 -3.27 4.81
CA PHE A 116 2.73 -3.29 3.36
C PHE A 116 3.10 -1.88 2.89
N THR A 117 4.16 -1.72 2.09
CA THR A 117 4.55 -0.41 1.53
C THR A 117 5.38 -0.55 0.25
N HIS A 118 5.69 0.57 -0.39
CA HIS A 118 6.55 0.65 -1.58
C HIS A 118 8.00 0.26 -1.25
N ASP A 119 8.69 -0.43 -2.17
CA ASP A 119 10.14 -0.63 -2.09
C ASP A 119 10.91 0.65 -2.51
N PRO A 120 11.65 1.30 -1.59
CA PRO A 120 12.40 2.50 -1.93
C PRO A 120 13.79 2.24 -2.52
N GLU A 121 14.35 1.03 -2.37
CA GLU A 121 15.72 0.69 -2.76
C GLU A 121 15.77 0.01 -4.13
N HIS A 122 14.84 -0.91 -4.40
CA HIS A 122 14.75 -1.64 -5.65
C HIS A 122 13.40 -1.42 -6.36
N PRO A 123 12.97 -0.16 -6.54
CA PRO A 123 11.63 0.13 -7.03
C PRO A 123 11.41 -0.47 -8.41
N TYR A 124 10.22 -1.00 -8.68
CA TYR A 124 9.80 -1.47 -10.00
C TYR A 124 8.69 -0.55 -10.52
N PRO A 125 8.85 0.06 -11.71
CA PRO A 125 10.05 0.07 -12.56
C PRO A 125 11.13 1.04 -12.05
N ALA A 126 12.41 0.66 -12.05
CA ALA A 126 13.50 1.37 -11.34
C ALA A 126 13.65 2.85 -11.71
N TYR A 127 13.75 3.17 -13.00
CA TYR A 127 13.95 4.55 -13.46
C TYR A 127 12.66 5.35 -13.63
N LEU A 128 11.52 4.67 -13.71
CA LEU A 128 10.21 5.28 -13.98
C LEU A 128 9.29 5.27 -12.76
N CYS A 129 9.77 4.77 -11.63
CA CYS A 129 9.04 4.78 -10.38
C CYS A 129 8.78 6.22 -9.95
N HIS A 130 7.54 6.48 -9.51
CA HIS A 130 7.15 7.79 -9.03
C HIS A 130 8.04 8.19 -7.84
N ARG A 131 8.37 9.47 -7.74
CA ARG A 131 9.17 9.99 -6.62
C ARG A 131 8.52 9.64 -5.28
N ASP A 132 7.22 9.90 -5.16
CA ASP A 132 6.49 9.71 -3.91
C ASP A 132 6.50 8.25 -3.46
N HIS A 133 6.43 7.29 -4.39
CA HIS A 133 6.55 5.86 -4.06
C HIS A 133 7.87 5.58 -3.31
N ARG A 134 9.00 6.10 -3.80
CA ARG A 134 10.30 5.94 -3.13
C ARG A 134 10.37 6.67 -1.79
N VAL A 135 9.84 7.89 -1.73
CA VAL A 135 9.88 8.70 -0.51
C VAL A 135 9.00 8.09 0.58
N VAL A 136 7.78 7.69 0.23
CA VAL A 136 6.82 7.04 1.14
C VAL A 136 7.34 5.69 1.59
N GLY A 137 7.89 4.86 0.68
CA GLY A 137 8.53 3.60 1.04
C GLY A 137 9.63 3.80 2.08
N ARG A 138 10.51 4.80 1.89
CA ARG A 138 11.56 5.12 2.87
C ARG A 138 10.99 5.61 4.20
N ALA A 139 10.08 6.58 4.16
CA ALA A 139 9.51 7.17 5.37
C ALA A 139 8.72 6.14 6.19
N ALA A 140 8.04 5.20 5.52
CA ALA A 140 7.36 4.08 6.16
C ALA A 140 8.35 3.12 6.84
N LEU A 141 9.47 2.77 6.18
CA LEU A 141 10.51 1.95 6.80
C LEU A 141 11.14 2.64 8.00
N ASP A 142 11.49 3.93 7.89
CA ASP A 142 12.02 4.71 9.02
C ASP A 142 11.01 4.78 10.18
N ALA A 143 9.73 4.97 9.87
CA ALA A 143 8.65 5.04 10.87
C ALA A 143 8.47 3.70 11.60
N VAL A 144 8.47 2.59 10.87
CA VAL A 144 8.30 1.25 11.43
C VAL A 144 9.53 0.82 12.24
N TYR A 145 10.74 1.05 11.73
CA TYR A 145 11.98 0.72 12.40
C TYR A 145 13.02 1.86 12.29
N PRO A 146 13.53 2.42 13.42
CA PRO A 146 13.21 2.06 14.80
C PRO A 146 12.13 2.96 15.44
N LEU A 147 11.55 3.93 14.72
CA LEU A 147 10.87 5.08 15.37
C LEU A 147 9.58 4.70 16.12
N ALA A 148 8.77 3.77 15.61
CA ALA A 148 7.54 3.36 16.29
C ALA A 148 7.78 2.57 17.57
N ARG A 149 8.83 1.75 17.61
CA ARG A 149 9.17 0.89 18.75
C ARG A 149 9.93 1.60 19.86
N ASP A 150 10.74 2.61 19.51
CA ASP A 150 11.61 3.27 20.48
C ASP A 150 10.84 4.37 21.24
N HIS A 151 10.69 4.21 22.56
CA HIS A 151 9.91 5.14 23.38
C HIS A 151 10.46 6.58 23.44
N LEU A 152 11.75 6.77 23.17
CA LEU A 152 12.38 8.11 23.10
C LEU A 152 12.17 8.78 21.74
N ALA A 153 11.89 8.01 20.69
CA ALA A 153 11.52 8.56 19.40
C ALA A 153 10.08 9.08 19.48
N PHE A 154 9.88 10.36 19.14
CA PHE A 154 8.59 11.04 19.28
C PHE A 154 7.98 10.86 20.68
N ALA A 155 8.77 11.14 21.73
CA ALA A 155 8.36 11.00 23.13
C ALA A 155 7.07 11.78 23.45
N GLU A 156 6.80 12.88 22.75
CA GLU A 156 5.56 13.65 22.82
C GLU A 156 4.30 12.80 22.52
N GLN A 157 4.41 11.82 21.63
CA GLN A 157 3.30 10.91 21.31
C GLN A 157 3.07 9.87 22.40
N VAL A 158 4.15 9.39 23.03
CA VAL A 158 4.06 8.48 24.18
C VAL A 158 3.41 9.18 25.37
N GLN A 159 3.78 10.44 25.62
CA GLN A 159 3.14 11.29 26.63
C GLN A 159 1.66 11.54 26.32
N ALA A 160 1.28 11.60 25.04
CA ALA A 160 -0.10 11.70 24.59
C ALA A 160 -0.87 10.35 24.61
N GLY A 161 -0.25 9.27 25.12
CA GLY A 161 -0.89 7.97 25.30
C GLY A 161 -0.75 6.98 24.15
N LEU A 162 0.05 7.28 23.12
CA LEU A 162 0.36 6.31 22.06
C LEU A 162 1.51 5.40 22.51
N SER A 163 1.18 4.16 22.86
CA SER A 163 2.17 3.16 23.26
C SER A 163 3.16 2.86 22.12
N PRO A 164 4.47 2.73 22.40
CA PRO A 164 5.42 2.22 21.42
C PRO A 164 4.98 0.85 20.89
N HIS A 165 5.25 0.59 19.62
CA HIS A 165 4.83 -0.63 18.94
C HIS A 165 5.93 -1.16 18.03
N ALA A 166 6.21 -2.46 18.16
CA ALA A 166 7.14 -3.18 17.29
C ALA A 166 6.36 -3.95 16.23
N VAL A 167 6.53 -3.58 14.96
CA VAL A 167 6.02 -4.33 13.81
C VAL A 167 6.93 -5.53 13.57
N GLY A 168 6.38 -6.70 13.29
CA GLY A 168 7.15 -7.92 13.08
C GLY A 168 7.66 -8.10 11.65
N GLU A 169 6.86 -7.73 10.65
CA GLU A 169 7.23 -7.87 9.24
C GLU A 169 6.86 -6.65 8.40
N VAL A 170 7.65 -6.40 7.35
CA VAL A 170 7.31 -5.45 6.27
C VAL A 170 7.33 -6.18 4.94
N TRP A 171 6.26 -6.03 4.17
CA TRP A 171 6.10 -6.59 2.83
C TRP A 171 6.19 -5.45 1.82
N LEU A 172 7.33 -5.39 1.13
CA LEU A 172 7.59 -4.38 0.11
C LEU A 172 7.04 -4.82 -1.24
N PHE A 173 6.15 -4.02 -1.79
CA PHE A 173 5.61 -4.23 -3.13
C PHE A 173 6.26 -3.28 -4.14
N ALA A 174 5.98 -3.51 -5.43
CA ALA A 174 6.64 -2.79 -6.53
C ALA A 174 8.17 -2.91 -6.44
N SER A 175 8.70 -4.13 -6.31
CA SER A 175 10.13 -4.40 -6.12
C SER A 175 10.73 -5.28 -7.21
N HIS A 176 11.90 -4.91 -7.73
CA HIS A 176 12.75 -5.80 -8.56
C HIS A 176 13.43 -6.90 -7.74
N ALA A 177 13.54 -6.73 -6.43
CA ALA A 177 14.12 -7.70 -5.52
C ALA A 177 13.08 -8.68 -4.96
N ALA A 178 11.82 -8.60 -5.42
CA ALA A 178 10.75 -9.47 -4.95
C ALA A 178 11.03 -10.96 -5.23
N ASP A 179 10.99 -11.76 -4.16
CA ASP A 179 11.20 -13.20 -4.23
C ASP A 179 10.12 -14.02 -3.50
N ALA A 180 9.19 -13.37 -2.79
CA ALA A 180 8.00 -13.98 -2.21
C ALA A 180 6.77 -13.77 -3.10
N TYR A 181 6.15 -14.86 -3.55
CA TYR A 181 5.00 -14.85 -4.47
C TYR A 181 3.75 -15.39 -3.78
N VAL A 182 2.65 -14.63 -3.82
CA VAL A 182 1.36 -15.05 -3.30
C VAL A 182 0.43 -15.39 -4.46
N ASP A 183 -0.16 -16.58 -4.44
CA ASP A 183 -1.24 -16.94 -5.37
C ASP A 183 -2.47 -16.11 -5.06
N ILE A 184 -2.84 -15.20 -5.96
CA ILE A 184 -3.97 -14.30 -5.76
C ILE A 184 -5.26 -14.82 -6.39
N SER A 185 -5.32 -16.05 -6.89
CA SER A 185 -6.47 -16.57 -7.66
C SER A 185 -7.82 -16.37 -6.95
N ALA A 186 -7.87 -16.55 -5.63
CA ALA A 186 -9.10 -16.33 -4.84
C ALA A 186 -9.43 -14.84 -4.58
N GLY A 187 -8.45 -13.94 -4.68
CA GLY A 187 -8.60 -12.50 -4.42
C GLY A 187 -8.59 -11.65 -5.70
N PHE A 188 -8.28 -12.24 -6.85
CA PHE A 188 -7.97 -11.52 -8.08
C PHE A 188 -9.16 -10.72 -8.63
N ASP A 189 -10.35 -11.31 -8.61
CA ASP A 189 -11.55 -10.62 -9.10
C ASP A 189 -11.89 -9.43 -8.18
N ARG A 190 -11.78 -9.56 -6.84
CA ARG A 190 -11.95 -8.42 -5.91
C ARG A 190 -10.91 -7.32 -6.15
N LYS A 191 -9.65 -7.68 -6.40
CA LYS A 191 -8.60 -6.73 -6.81
C LYS A 191 -8.99 -5.97 -8.08
N LEU A 192 -9.51 -6.66 -9.09
CA LEU A 192 -9.95 -6.01 -10.34
C LEU A 192 -11.13 -5.07 -10.12
N GLU A 193 -12.17 -5.50 -9.39
CA GLU A 193 -13.32 -4.65 -9.10
C GLU A 193 -12.93 -3.42 -8.27
N ALA A 194 -12.04 -3.59 -7.29
CA ALA A 194 -11.49 -2.48 -6.51
C ALA A 194 -10.71 -1.51 -7.41
N ARG A 195 -9.88 -1.99 -8.34
CA ARG A 195 -9.17 -1.09 -9.26
C ARG A 195 -10.12 -0.31 -10.16
N LEU A 196 -11.19 -0.95 -10.62
CA LEU A 196 -12.18 -0.33 -11.50
C LEU A 196 -13.05 0.71 -10.77
N ALA A 197 -13.07 0.70 -9.44
CA ALA A 197 -13.71 1.76 -8.66
C ALA A 197 -12.97 3.10 -8.77
N HIS A 198 -11.69 3.10 -9.16
CA HIS A 198 -10.93 4.31 -9.51
C HIS A 198 -11.27 4.75 -10.93
N GLU A 199 -12.51 5.19 -11.11
CA GLU A 199 -13.11 5.55 -12.41
C GLU A 199 -12.34 6.69 -13.08
N SER A 200 -11.93 7.72 -12.32
CA SER A 200 -11.10 8.83 -12.82
C SER A 200 -9.76 8.37 -13.40
N GLN A 201 -9.25 7.23 -12.92
CA GLN A 201 -7.96 6.65 -13.32
C GLN A 201 -8.14 5.49 -14.32
N THR A 202 -9.32 5.35 -14.94
CA THR A 202 -9.66 4.22 -15.82
C THR A 202 -10.31 4.71 -17.12
N ALA A 203 -9.50 4.96 -18.15
CA ALA A 203 -10.01 5.37 -19.45
C ALA A 203 -10.77 4.25 -20.20
N ASP A 204 -10.29 3.00 -20.11
CA ASP A 204 -10.90 1.82 -20.74
C ASP A 204 -10.96 0.65 -19.75
N PRO A 205 -12.14 0.38 -19.14
CA PRO A 205 -12.33 -0.72 -18.21
C PRO A 205 -12.04 -2.11 -18.79
N LEU A 206 -12.34 -2.35 -20.07
CA LEU A 206 -12.13 -3.65 -20.70
C LEU A 206 -10.63 -3.90 -20.93
N ALA A 207 -9.93 -2.91 -21.46
CA ALA A 207 -8.49 -2.98 -21.64
C ALA A 207 -7.77 -3.11 -20.28
N LEU A 208 -8.24 -2.44 -19.23
CA LEU A 208 -7.68 -2.56 -17.89
C LEU A 208 -7.81 -4.00 -17.37
N ARG A 209 -9.01 -4.60 -17.45
CA ARG A 209 -9.25 -5.98 -17.02
C ARG A 209 -8.31 -6.97 -17.71
N GLU A 210 -8.15 -6.84 -19.03
CA GLU A 210 -7.27 -7.71 -19.80
C GLU A 210 -5.79 -7.51 -19.44
N GLY A 211 -5.34 -6.25 -19.39
CA GLY A 211 -3.96 -5.90 -19.09
C GLY A 211 -3.53 -6.35 -17.69
N TRP A 212 -4.40 -6.19 -16.69
CA TRP A 212 -4.12 -6.58 -15.32
C TRP A 212 -4.09 -8.10 -15.14
N ARG A 213 -4.95 -8.85 -15.83
CA ARG A 213 -4.88 -10.32 -15.86
C ARG A 213 -3.58 -10.80 -16.48
N LYS A 214 -3.16 -10.21 -17.61
CA LYS A 214 -1.87 -10.50 -18.24
C LYS A 214 -0.69 -10.20 -17.30
N ARG A 215 -0.72 -9.06 -16.62
CA ARG A 215 0.31 -8.68 -15.65
C ARG A 215 0.39 -9.66 -14.48
N ALA A 216 -0.74 -9.99 -13.86
CA ALA A 216 -0.77 -10.93 -12.74
C ALA A 216 -0.32 -12.35 -13.15
N ALA A 217 -0.68 -12.79 -14.36
CA ALA A 217 -0.22 -14.08 -14.91
C ALA A 217 1.28 -14.07 -15.22
N SER A 218 1.80 -12.96 -15.73
CA SER A 218 3.25 -12.79 -15.94
C SER A 218 4.02 -12.93 -14.62
N ILE A 219 3.58 -12.24 -13.56
CA ILE A 219 4.15 -12.38 -12.21
C ILE A 219 4.02 -13.83 -11.71
N GLY A 220 2.85 -14.45 -11.87
CA GLY A 220 2.58 -15.84 -11.46
C GLY A 220 3.51 -16.85 -12.13
N SER A 221 3.84 -16.66 -13.41
CA SER A 221 4.69 -17.56 -14.17
C SER A 221 6.10 -17.72 -13.58
N ASN A 222 6.62 -16.69 -12.91
CA ASN A 222 7.91 -16.76 -12.22
C ASN A 222 7.90 -17.78 -11.06
N ALA A 223 6.73 -18.13 -10.52
CA ALA A 223 6.55 -19.05 -9.41
C ALA A 223 5.63 -20.24 -9.74
N ASN A 224 5.36 -20.53 -11.02
CA ASN A 224 4.43 -21.57 -11.48
C ASN A 224 2.98 -21.40 -10.96
N LEU A 225 2.52 -20.16 -10.82
CA LEU A 225 1.16 -19.80 -10.42
C LEU A 225 0.38 -19.21 -11.60
N ALA A 226 -0.94 -19.39 -11.60
CA ALA A 226 -1.81 -18.85 -12.65
C ALA A 226 -1.85 -17.31 -12.64
N VAL A 227 -1.94 -16.73 -11.44
CA VAL A 227 -1.85 -15.29 -11.17
C VAL A 227 -1.19 -15.08 -9.81
N ALA A 228 -0.33 -14.07 -9.70
CA ALA A 228 0.32 -13.77 -8.42
C ALA A 228 0.58 -12.28 -8.21
N GLU A 229 0.80 -11.93 -6.95
CA GLU A 229 1.51 -10.72 -6.50
C GLU A 229 2.86 -11.13 -5.92
N ALA A 230 3.83 -10.23 -5.98
CA ALA A 230 5.20 -10.50 -5.56
C ALA A 230 5.70 -9.41 -4.62
N PHE A 231 6.45 -9.84 -3.59
CA PHE A 231 6.91 -9.00 -2.49
C PHE A 231 8.38 -9.30 -2.17
N MET A 232 9.08 -8.28 -1.67
CA MET A 232 10.26 -8.47 -0.86
C MET A 232 9.84 -8.42 0.62
N ARG A 233 10.18 -9.44 1.40
CA ARG A 233 9.79 -9.52 2.82
C ARG A 233 10.96 -9.16 3.72
N LEU A 234 10.71 -8.29 4.68
CA LEU A 234 11.64 -7.91 5.74
C LEU A 234 11.09 -8.41 7.07
N TYR A 235 11.93 -9.05 7.87
CA TYR A 235 11.63 -9.45 9.24
C TYR A 235 12.35 -8.48 10.18
N LEU A 236 11.61 -7.94 11.14
CA LEU A 236 12.11 -6.97 12.10
C LEU A 236 12.25 -7.65 13.46
N ASP A 237 13.48 -7.75 13.95
CA ASP A 237 13.83 -8.29 15.27
C ASP A 237 13.59 -7.26 16.41
#